data_AF-A0A7J9B1W1-F1
#
_entry.id   AF-A0A7J9B1W1-F1
#
_cell.length_a   1.000
_cell.length_b   1.000
_cell.length_c   1.000
_cell.angle_alpha   90.00
_cell.angle_beta   90.00
_cell.angle_gamma   90.00
#
_symmetry.space_group_name_H-M   'P 1'
#
loop_
_entity.id
_entity.type
_entity.pdbx_description
1 polymer ?
#
loop_
_entity_poly.entity_id
_entity_poly.type
_entity_poly.pdbx_seq_one_letter_code
_entity_poly.pdbx_strand_id
1 'polypeptide(L)'
;MVPDEILYQCGDFDWVPLLGIWRAIGYAPLLVLRQYRSRQFVPVTQGLAGCEFSYKGNNYRGKIREMSNAWKQIHRMKRITVRATTTPEYHGWQSKRINDNISRPREECGQSIEENLRVVPSELEIIKQDFEKRSSNFGKKIEQLEEKKIRLGLDVDIHKLEAEKLRKGKNKAEEDLDSLKIDYKKLCLSMRTAGLGKTLEQWRQEIKEEKTKANQWEKKFQDAQARESAFEKSLLECQNEEARLKTRVAELERSLHLYRSRNSVIELKASLSKIEELKKRIGELEDTLQNSKLWVELLERRNEQCQEQLHRFQSQIRDRDYIMGKAVTQVREVANHLQNLVVQANVLSLKYESESSRGRELAWLIRRVKTLSIKAKPYM
;
A
#
# COMPACT_ATOMS: atom_id res chain seq x y z
N MET A 1 -103.09 5.08 26.00
CA MET A 1 -103.43 6.44 26.47
C MET A 1 -103.77 7.28 25.25
N VAL A 2 -104.95 7.91 25.18
CA VAL A 2 -105.34 8.75 24.03
C VAL A 2 -104.76 10.16 24.27
N PRO A 3 -104.03 10.76 23.31
CA PRO A 3 -103.45 12.08 23.49
C PRO A 3 -104.51 13.14 23.85
N ASP A 4 -104.15 14.05 24.75
CA ASP A 4 -105.04 15.11 25.28
C ASP A 4 -105.04 16.39 24.43
N GLU A 5 -104.27 16.38 23.34
CA GLU A 5 -104.13 17.46 22.37
C GLU A 5 -104.50 16.96 20.98
N ILE A 6 -105.23 17.78 20.23
CA ILE A 6 -105.66 17.49 18.87
C ILE A 6 -105.02 18.51 17.95
N LEU A 7 -104.26 18.01 16.98
CA LEU A 7 -103.79 18.80 15.85
C LEU A 7 -105.00 19.21 15.01
N TYR A 8 -105.16 20.50 14.71
CA TYR A 8 -106.27 20.99 13.89
C TYR A 8 -105.84 21.89 12.72
N GLN A 9 -104.65 22.51 12.79
CA GLN A 9 -104.18 23.46 11.78
C GLN A 9 -102.65 23.32 11.59
N CYS A 10 -102.18 23.55 10.37
CA CYS A 10 -100.79 23.35 9.96
C CYS A 10 -100.33 24.56 9.13
N GLY A 11 -99.41 25.37 9.64
CA GLY A 11 -99.06 26.67 9.06
C GLY A 11 -100.32 27.55 8.88
N ASP A 12 -100.49 28.07 7.67
CA ASP A 12 -101.68 28.86 7.26
C ASP A 12 -102.86 27.97 6.81
N PHE A 13 -102.74 26.64 6.83
CA PHE A 13 -103.82 25.73 6.44
C PHE A 13 -104.75 25.41 7.60
N ASP A 14 -106.03 25.78 7.49
CA ASP A 14 -107.11 25.47 8.44
C ASP A 14 -107.46 23.96 8.56
N TRP A 15 -106.63 23.10 7.97
CA TRP A 15 -106.72 21.65 7.91
C TRP A 15 -105.31 21.06 7.83
N VAL A 16 -105.18 19.74 7.96
CA VAL A 16 -103.88 19.05 8.03
C VAL A 16 -103.57 18.36 6.69
N PRO A 17 -102.48 18.72 5.99
CA PRO A 17 -102.06 18.04 4.77
C PRO A 17 -101.42 16.69 5.06
N LEU A 18 -101.98 15.60 4.53
CA LEU A 18 -101.42 14.25 4.62
C LEU A 18 -100.78 13.87 3.29
N LEU A 19 -99.47 13.61 3.31
CA LEU A 19 -98.70 13.18 2.14
C LEU A 19 -98.71 11.64 2.07
N GLY A 20 -99.49 11.08 1.15
CA GLY A 20 -99.49 9.64 0.85
C GLY A 20 -98.45 9.25 -0.20
N ILE A 21 -98.33 7.95 -0.50
CA ILE A 21 -97.37 7.41 -1.49
C ILE A 21 -97.69 7.89 -2.92
N TRP A 22 -98.97 8.08 -3.23
CA TRP A 22 -99.45 8.38 -4.59
C TRP A 22 -100.09 9.77 -4.74
N ARG A 23 -100.60 10.34 -3.64
CA ARG A 23 -101.34 11.62 -3.62
C ARG A 23 -101.22 12.28 -2.25
N ALA A 24 -101.35 13.60 -2.21
CA ALA A 24 -101.58 14.35 -0.97
C ALA A 24 -103.08 14.60 -0.79
N ILE A 25 -103.59 14.52 0.43
CA ILE A 25 -104.99 14.80 0.78
C ILE A 25 -105.06 15.79 1.95
N GLY A 26 -106.11 16.61 1.99
CA GLY A 26 -106.41 17.45 3.15
C GLY A 26 -107.29 16.71 4.13
N TYR A 27 -106.87 16.64 5.39
CA TYR A 27 -107.64 16.06 6.48
C TYR A 27 -108.09 17.17 7.43
N ALA A 28 -109.38 17.24 7.76
CA ALA A 28 -109.90 18.21 8.73
C ALA A 28 -110.20 17.48 10.05
N PRO A 29 -109.28 17.50 11.04
CA PRO A 29 -109.39 16.68 12.26
C PRO A 29 -110.63 17.02 13.10
N LEU A 30 -111.11 18.25 13.00
CA LEU A 30 -112.31 18.73 13.70
C LEU A 30 -113.60 17.97 13.31
N LEU A 31 -113.65 17.36 12.12
CA LEU A 31 -114.78 16.53 11.68
C LEU A 31 -114.97 15.26 12.52
N VAL A 32 -113.91 14.76 13.16
CA VAL A 32 -113.87 13.42 13.77
C VAL A 32 -113.91 13.50 15.31
N LEU A 33 -113.99 14.71 15.89
CA LEU A 33 -114.05 14.95 17.34
C LEU A 33 -115.17 14.21 18.07
N ARG A 34 -116.25 13.83 17.36
CA ARG A 34 -117.34 13.00 17.90
C ARG A 34 -116.84 11.67 18.46
N GLN A 35 -115.86 11.04 17.81
CA GLN A 35 -115.30 9.76 18.24
C GLN A 35 -114.60 9.86 19.60
N TYR A 36 -114.10 11.06 19.93
CA TYR A 36 -113.39 11.35 21.18
C TYR A 36 -114.27 12.03 22.24
N ARG A 37 -115.61 11.98 22.08
CA ARG A 37 -116.60 12.58 23.00
C ARG A 37 -116.32 14.05 23.36
N SER A 38 -115.70 14.80 22.43
CA SER A 38 -115.31 16.20 22.62
C SER A 38 -116.34 17.17 22.03
N ARG A 39 -116.29 18.45 22.42
CA ARG A 39 -117.17 19.51 21.90
C ARG A 39 -117.06 19.61 20.37
N GLN A 40 -118.21 19.69 19.68
CA GLN A 40 -118.27 19.82 18.22
C GLN A 40 -118.28 21.29 17.80
N PHE A 41 -117.51 21.60 16.76
CA PHE A 41 -117.41 22.93 16.13
C PHE A 41 -117.69 22.79 14.64
N VAL A 42 -118.22 23.84 14.01
CA VAL A 42 -118.31 23.91 12.55
C VAL A 42 -116.88 23.85 12.00
N PRO A 43 -116.49 22.78 11.29
CA PRO A 43 -115.14 22.66 10.79
C PRO A 43 -114.93 23.66 9.65
N VAL A 44 -113.80 24.35 9.66
CA VAL A 44 -113.39 25.20 8.54
C VAL A 44 -112.98 24.28 7.39
N THR A 45 -113.88 24.09 6.43
CA THR A 45 -113.63 23.26 5.23
C THR A 45 -113.28 24.11 4.01
N GLN A 46 -113.06 25.41 4.20
CA GLN A 46 -112.69 26.32 3.12
C GLN A 46 -111.30 25.95 2.60
N GLY A 47 -111.19 25.73 1.29
CA GLY A 47 -109.96 25.26 0.65
C GLY A 47 -109.72 23.74 0.70
N LEU A 48 -110.52 22.94 1.44
CA LEU A 48 -110.32 21.49 1.59
C LEU A 48 -110.35 20.72 0.25
N ALA A 49 -111.18 21.16 -0.70
CA ALA A 49 -111.27 20.56 -2.03
C ALA A 49 -110.01 20.83 -2.89
N GLY A 50 -109.24 21.89 -2.58
CA GLY A 50 -108.00 22.25 -3.29
C GLY A 50 -106.76 21.51 -2.80
N CYS A 51 -106.88 20.76 -1.69
CA CYS A 51 -105.78 20.07 -1.03
C CYS A 51 -105.33 18.80 -1.76
N GLU A 52 -106.17 18.26 -2.62
CA GLU A 52 -105.97 16.94 -3.20
C GLU A 52 -105.17 17.04 -4.51
N PHE A 53 -103.88 16.67 -4.49
CA PHE A 53 -103.05 16.69 -5.71
C PHE A 53 -102.19 15.43 -5.86
N SER A 54 -102.05 14.96 -7.10
CA SER A 54 -101.18 13.82 -7.44
C SER A 54 -99.75 14.28 -7.75
N TYR A 55 -98.78 13.42 -7.52
CA TYR A 55 -97.37 13.72 -7.81
C TYR A 55 -97.01 13.73 -9.30
N LYS A 56 -98.01 13.62 -10.19
CA LYS A 56 -97.83 13.63 -11.65
C LYS A 56 -98.05 15.01 -12.31
N GLY A 57 -98.59 16.00 -11.59
CA GLY A 57 -98.89 17.33 -12.14
C GLY A 57 -97.72 18.32 -12.12
N ASN A 58 -97.71 19.30 -13.01
CA ASN A 58 -96.74 20.40 -12.99
C ASN A 58 -96.84 21.17 -11.65
N ASN A 59 -95.69 21.56 -11.09
CA ASN A 59 -95.56 22.24 -9.78
C ASN A 59 -95.81 21.38 -8.51
N TYR A 60 -95.85 20.04 -8.60
CA TYR A 60 -96.04 19.18 -7.41
C TYR A 60 -94.91 19.33 -6.37
N ARG A 61 -93.66 19.51 -6.80
CA ARG A 61 -92.51 19.66 -5.90
C ARG A 61 -92.59 20.96 -5.08
N GLY A 62 -93.16 22.03 -5.65
CA GLY A 62 -93.47 23.28 -4.94
C GLY A 62 -94.52 23.07 -3.86
N LYS A 63 -95.63 22.41 -4.21
CA LYS A 63 -96.71 22.07 -3.26
C LYS A 63 -96.25 21.15 -2.11
N ILE A 64 -95.39 20.17 -2.39
CA ILE A 64 -94.79 19.33 -1.33
C ILE A 64 -93.93 20.18 -0.39
N ARG A 65 -93.13 21.09 -0.93
CA ARG A 65 -92.28 21.98 -0.12
C ARG A 65 -93.12 22.92 0.76
N GLU A 66 -94.20 23.47 0.22
CA GLU A 66 -95.17 24.30 0.95
C GLU A 66 -95.81 23.51 2.10
N MET A 67 -96.35 22.32 1.83
CA MET A 67 -96.92 21.44 2.87
C MET A 67 -95.87 21.04 3.91
N SER A 68 -94.67 20.65 3.49
CA SER A 68 -93.58 20.28 4.40
C SER A 68 -93.12 21.46 5.28
N ASN A 69 -93.17 22.69 4.75
CA ASN A 69 -92.90 23.90 5.52
C ASN A 69 -94.03 24.20 6.51
N ALA A 70 -95.30 24.03 6.13
CA ALA A 70 -96.43 24.18 7.04
C ALA A 70 -96.35 23.20 8.21
N TRP A 71 -95.86 21.97 7.99
CA TRP A 71 -95.63 20.98 9.05
C TRP A 71 -94.58 21.39 10.09
N LYS A 72 -93.81 22.46 9.86
CA LYS A 72 -92.93 23.05 10.89
C LYS A 72 -93.71 23.92 11.90
N GLN A 73 -94.91 24.36 11.56
CA GLN A 73 -95.77 25.21 12.38
C GLN A 73 -97.09 24.48 12.67
N ILE A 74 -97.09 23.67 13.72
CA ILE A 74 -98.21 22.81 14.08
C ILE A 74 -99.04 23.50 15.17
N HIS A 75 -100.33 23.71 14.91
CA HIS A 75 -101.26 24.27 15.89
C HIS A 75 -102.10 23.16 16.52
N ARG A 76 -102.02 23.05 17.85
CA ARG A 76 -102.72 22.05 18.64
C ARG A 76 -103.68 22.73 19.61
N MET A 77 -104.84 22.10 19.79
CA MET A 77 -105.82 22.52 20.78
C MET A 77 -105.94 21.45 21.86
N LYS A 78 -106.01 21.88 23.13
CA LYS A 78 -106.27 20.98 24.25
C LYS A 78 -107.71 20.47 24.18
N ARG A 79 -107.88 19.17 24.37
CA ARG A 79 -109.20 18.53 24.38
C ARG A 79 -109.97 19.00 25.61
N ILE A 80 -111.12 19.63 25.38
CA ILE A 80 -112.03 20.01 26.46
C ILE A 80 -113.02 18.87 26.68
N THR A 81 -112.87 18.13 27.78
CA THR A 81 -113.80 17.06 28.19
C THR A 81 -115.06 17.68 28.79
N VAL A 82 -115.92 18.27 27.95
CA VAL A 82 -117.24 18.78 28.35
C VAL A 82 -118.30 17.79 27.86
N ARG A 83 -119.22 17.42 28.75
CA ARG A 83 -120.37 16.56 28.48
C ARG A 83 -121.10 17.07 27.23
N ALA A 84 -121.00 16.29 26.15
CA ALA A 84 -121.51 16.53 24.80
C ALA A 84 -122.44 17.75 24.65
N THR A 85 -121.86 18.92 24.40
CA THR A 85 -122.62 20.10 23.99
C THR A 85 -122.27 20.39 22.54
N THR A 86 -123.17 20.06 21.63
CA THR A 86 -123.08 20.49 20.24
C THR A 86 -123.27 22.00 20.20
N THR A 87 -122.39 22.73 19.52
CA THR A 87 -122.62 24.17 19.29
C THR A 87 -123.89 24.33 18.42
N PRO A 88 -124.80 25.28 18.72
CA PRO A 88 -126.02 25.48 17.91
C PRO A 88 -125.72 25.64 16.41
N GLU A 89 -124.59 26.25 16.09
CA GLU A 89 -124.08 26.47 14.73
C GLU A 89 -123.75 25.14 14.03
N TYR A 90 -123.19 24.16 14.75
CA TYR A 90 -122.87 22.85 14.20
C TYR A 90 -124.12 22.06 13.80
N HIS A 91 -125.17 22.12 14.62
CA HIS A 91 -126.44 21.46 14.30
C HIS A 91 -127.06 22.06 13.03
N GLY A 92 -127.06 23.40 12.91
CA GLY A 92 -127.55 24.10 11.71
C GLY A 92 -126.72 23.81 10.45
N TRP A 93 -125.42 23.58 10.60
CA TRP A 93 -124.55 23.17 9.49
C TRP A 93 -124.77 21.70 9.07
N GLN A 94 -124.99 20.78 10.01
CA GLN A 94 -125.23 19.36 9.70
C GLN A 94 -126.56 19.15 8.95
N SER A 95 -127.63 19.83 9.34
CA SER A 95 -128.96 19.69 8.72
C SER A 95 -129.02 20.10 7.24
N LYS A 96 -127.98 20.78 6.72
CA LYS A 96 -127.88 21.23 5.32
C LYS A 96 -127.19 20.24 4.38
N ARG A 97 -126.73 19.06 4.85
CA ARG A 97 -126.05 18.06 4.01
C ARG A 97 -127.04 17.09 3.34
N ILE A 98 -126.91 16.90 2.02
CA ILE A 98 -127.62 15.90 1.19
C ILE A 98 -126.82 14.57 1.23
N ASN A 99 -127.48 13.40 1.35
CA ASN A 99 -126.84 12.08 1.56
C ASN A 99 -127.27 11.05 0.49
N ASP A 100 -126.42 10.79 -0.52
CA ASP A 100 -126.69 9.90 -1.66
C ASP A 100 -126.02 8.53 -1.53
N ASN A 101 -126.49 7.65 -0.65
CA ASN A 101 -125.98 6.26 -0.58
C ASN A 101 -127.07 5.23 -0.94
N ILE A 102 -126.85 4.55 -2.08
CA ILE A 102 -127.68 3.48 -2.66
C ILE A 102 -127.42 2.14 -1.93
N SER A 103 -128.49 1.42 -1.57
CA SER A 103 -128.45 0.06 -1.00
C SER A 103 -128.56 -1.01 -2.11
N ARG A 104 -127.82 -2.11 -2.00
CA ARG A 104 -127.77 -3.22 -2.98
C ARG A 104 -128.58 -4.42 -2.48
N PRO A 105 -129.49 -5.04 -3.27
CA PRO A 105 -130.19 -6.26 -2.85
C PRO A 105 -129.49 -7.56 -3.31
N ARG A 106 -129.78 -8.63 -2.55
CA ARG A 106 -129.45 -10.05 -2.73
C ARG A 106 -130.64 -10.72 -3.45
N GLU A 107 -130.41 -11.71 -4.32
CA GLU A 107 -131.50 -12.56 -4.83
C GLU A 107 -131.02 -14.00 -5.11
N GLU A 108 -131.76 -14.95 -4.54
CA GLU A 108 -131.76 -16.41 -4.75
C GLU A 108 -132.95 -16.78 -5.64
N CYS A 109 -132.76 -17.64 -6.65
CA CYS A 109 -133.71 -18.64 -7.18
C CYS A 109 -132.98 -19.36 -8.35
N GLY A 110 -133.00 -20.68 -8.57
CA GLY A 110 -134.09 -21.65 -8.52
C GLY A 110 -134.38 -22.12 -9.96
N GLN A 111 -133.98 -23.37 -10.28
CA GLN A 111 -134.12 -24.12 -11.55
C GLN A 111 -135.57 -24.13 -12.11
N SER A 112 -135.89 -24.45 -13.37
CA SER A 112 -135.32 -25.33 -14.42
C SER A 112 -136.00 -25.03 -15.77
N ILE A 113 -135.27 -25.03 -16.89
CA ILE A 113 -135.84 -25.38 -18.22
C ILE A 113 -134.79 -26.19 -18.98
N GLU A 114 -134.91 -27.50 -18.84
CA GLU A 114 -134.33 -28.52 -19.70
C GLU A 114 -135.19 -28.61 -20.95
N GLU A 115 -134.85 -27.82 -21.97
CA GLU A 115 -135.20 -28.10 -23.37
C GLU A 115 -134.52 -27.04 -24.24
N ASN A 116 -133.50 -27.48 -24.99
CA ASN A 116 -132.97 -26.95 -26.26
C ASN A 116 -131.46 -27.16 -26.36
N LEU A 117 -131.03 -28.43 -26.32
CA LEU A 117 -129.73 -28.82 -26.87
C LEU A 117 -129.88 -29.12 -28.36
N ARG A 118 -129.48 -28.16 -29.20
CA ARG A 118 -128.78 -28.42 -30.46
C ARG A 118 -127.97 -27.21 -30.93
N VAL A 119 -126.67 -27.32 -30.68
CA VAL A 119 -125.55 -26.81 -31.51
C VAL A 119 -125.60 -25.33 -31.89
N VAL A 120 -125.31 -24.48 -30.91
CA VAL A 120 -124.67 -23.16 -31.09
C VAL A 120 -123.62 -23.03 -29.98
N PRO A 121 -122.37 -22.61 -30.25
CA PRO A 121 -121.38 -22.43 -29.18
C PRO A 121 -121.91 -21.38 -28.19
N SER A 122 -122.06 -21.76 -26.92
CA SER A 122 -122.47 -20.82 -25.88
C SER A 122 -121.30 -19.88 -25.54
N GLU A 123 -121.59 -18.66 -25.11
CA GLU A 123 -120.59 -17.63 -24.76
C GLU A 123 -119.50 -18.15 -23.79
N LEU A 124 -119.83 -19.16 -22.97
CA LEU A 124 -118.90 -19.85 -22.08
C LEU A 124 -117.79 -20.64 -22.81
N GLU A 125 -118.07 -21.22 -23.97
CA GLU A 125 -117.07 -21.96 -24.75
C GLU A 125 -116.07 -21.02 -25.42
N ILE A 126 -116.52 -19.83 -25.84
CA ILE A 126 -115.66 -18.75 -26.34
C ILE A 126 -114.75 -18.23 -25.21
N ILE A 127 -115.30 -18.03 -24.01
CA ILE A 127 -114.53 -17.60 -22.83
C ILE A 127 -113.50 -18.66 -22.43
N LYS A 128 -113.86 -19.95 -22.47
CA LYS A 128 -112.94 -21.06 -22.16
C LYS A 128 -111.78 -21.12 -23.15
N GLN A 129 -112.06 -21.03 -24.45
CA GLN A 129 -111.01 -21.00 -25.48
C GLN A 129 -110.10 -19.76 -25.35
N ASP A 130 -110.66 -18.59 -25.03
CA ASP A 130 -109.86 -17.38 -24.81
C ASP A 130 -108.98 -17.48 -23.55
N PHE A 131 -109.49 -18.12 -22.48
CA PHE A 131 -108.70 -18.42 -21.28
C PHE A 131 -107.56 -19.40 -21.57
N GLU A 132 -107.81 -20.50 -22.28
CA GLU A 132 -106.79 -21.46 -22.67
C GLU A 132 -105.72 -20.83 -23.57
N LYS A 133 -106.12 -19.98 -24.53
CA LYS A 133 -105.20 -19.23 -25.39
C LYS A 133 -104.34 -18.25 -24.59
N ARG A 134 -104.92 -17.52 -23.63
CA ARG A 134 -104.17 -16.63 -22.73
C ARG A 134 -103.24 -17.40 -21.82
N SER A 135 -103.69 -18.52 -21.26
CA SER A 135 -102.89 -19.40 -20.39
C SER A 135 -101.67 -19.95 -21.14
N SER A 136 -101.85 -20.44 -22.37
CA SER A 136 -100.75 -20.88 -23.24
C SER A 136 -99.77 -19.74 -23.55
N ASN A 137 -100.28 -18.53 -23.80
CA ASN A 137 -99.44 -17.35 -24.04
C ASN A 137 -98.64 -16.93 -22.80
N PHE A 138 -99.24 -17.04 -21.61
CA PHE A 138 -98.52 -16.83 -20.34
C PHE A 138 -97.46 -17.90 -20.10
N GLY A 139 -97.75 -19.18 -20.39
CA GLY A 139 -96.76 -20.26 -20.34
C GLY A 139 -95.52 -19.96 -21.20
N LYS A 140 -95.73 -19.56 -22.47
CA LYS A 140 -94.63 -19.15 -23.38
C LYS A 140 -93.82 -17.97 -22.85
N LYS A 141 -94.47 -16.99 -22.20
CA LYS A 141 -93.77 -15.86 -21.58
C LYS A 141 -92.96 -16.27 -20.36
N ILE A 142 -93.45 -17.20 -19.54
CA ILE A 142 -92.74 -17.74 -18.38
C ILE A 142 -91.48 -18.47 -18.85
N GLU A 143 -91.59 -19.35 -19.84
CA GLU A 143 -90.46 -20.08 -20.43
C GLU A 143 -89.39 -19.11 -20.99
N GLN A 144 -89.81 -18.08 -21.73
CA GLN A 144 -88.89 -17.03 -22.22
C GLN A 144 -88.18 -16.26 -21.09
N LEU A 145 -88.87 -16.01 -19.98
CA LEU A 145 -88.27 -15.34 -18.82
C LEU A 145 -87.29 -16.26 -18.09
N GLU A 146 -87.59 -17.55 -17.98
CA GLU A 146 -86.68 -18.53 -17.39
C GLU A 146 -85.40 -18.69 -18.22
N GLU A 147 -85.51 -18.77 -19.55
CA GLU A 147 -84.32 -18.77 -20.42
C GLU A 147 -83.50 -17.49 -20.28
N LYS A 148 -84.16 -16.31 -20.23
CA LYS A 148 -83.46 -15.03 -20.02
C LYS A 148 -82.77 -15.00 -18.66
N LYS A 149 -83.39 -15.54 -17.61
CA LYS A 149 -82.78 -15.65 -16.29
C LYS A 149 -81.53 -16.55 -16.31
N ILE A 150 -81.59 -17.70 -17.01
CA ILE A 150 -80.43 -18.59 -17.17
C ILE A 150 -79.31 -17.89 -17.95
N ARG A 151 -79.62 -17.24 -19.07
CA ARG A 151 -78.64 -16.47 -19.87
C ARG A 151 -77.96 -15.38 -19.03
N LEU A 152 -78.73 -14.57 -18.31
CA LEU A 152 -78.18 -13.53 -17.43
C LEU A 152 -77.35 -14.09 -16.27
N GLY A 153 -77.72 -15.27 -15.74
CA GLY A 153 -76.92 -15.97 -14.74
C GLY A 153 -75.53 -16.33 -15.26
N LEU A 154 -75.46 -16.90 -16.46
CA LEU A 154 -74.19 -17.23 -17.13
C LEU A 154 -73.34 -15.98 -17.41
N ASP A 155 -73.95 -14.88 -17.87
CA ASP A 155 -73.23 -13.62 -18.13
C ASP A 155 -72.60 -13.05 -16.84
N VAL A 156 -73.32 -13.13 -15.71
CA VAL A 156 -72.79 -12.69 -14.40
C VAL A 156 -71.60 -13.55 -13.98
N ASP A 157 -71.68 -14.87 -14.16
CA ASP A 157 -70.57 -15.78 -13.82
C ASP A 157 -69.34 -15.54 -14.72
N ILE A 158 -69.54 -15.29 -16.02
CA ILE A 158 -68.47 -14.91 -16.95
C ILE A 158 -67.79 -13.61 -16.49
N HIS A 159 -68.57 -12.56 -16.22
CA HIS A 159 -68.02 -11.28 -15.76
C HIS A 159 -67.28 -11.40 -14.42
N LYS A 160 -67.78 -12.24 -13.51
CA LYS A 160 -67.12 -12.52 -12.23
C LYS A 160 -65.77 -13.19 -12.45
N LEU A 161 -65.70 -14.18 -13.35
CA LEU A 161 -64.46 -14.87 -13.71
C LEU A 161 -63.44 -13.93 -14.38
N GLU A 162 -63.90 -13.07 -15.29
CA GLU A 162 -63.06 -12.05 -15.94
C GLU A 162 -62.51 -11.05 -14.93
N ALA A 163 -63.34 -10.54 -14.01
CA ALA A 163 -62.92 -9.62 -12.97
C ALA A 163 -61.89 -10.26 -12.03
N GLU A 164 -62.05 -11.54 -11.69
CA GLU A 164 -61.08 -12.26 -10.88
C GLU A 164 -59.74 -12.45 -11.60
N LYS A 165 -59.77 -12.77 -12.91
CA LYS A 165 -58.57 -12.88 -13.74
C LYS A 165 -57.83 -11.54 -13.84
N LEU A 166 -58.56 -10.45 -14.05
CA LEU A 166 -58.00 -9.09 -14.07
C LEU A 166 -57.38 -8.72 -12.72
N ARG A 167 -58.04 -9.06 -11.60
CA ARG A 167 -57.51 -8.82 -10.26
C ARG A 167 -56.20 -9.58 -10.03
N LYS A 168 -56.14 -10.87 -10.41
CA LYS A 168 -54.91 -11.68 -10.31
C LYS A 168 -53.79 -11.10 -11.18
N GLY A 169 -54.10 -10.67 -12.40
CA GLY A 169 -53.14 -10.01 -13.28
C GLY A 169 -52.60 -8.70 -12.70
N LYS A 170 -53.48 -7.85 -12.15
CA LYS A 170 -53.10 -6.59 -11.51
C LYS A 170 -52.15 -6.81 -10.32
N ASN A 171 -52.50 -7.72 -9.41
CA ASN A 171 -51.67 -8.00 -8.23
C ASN A 171 -50.27 -8.48 -8.63
N LYS A 172 -50.18 -9.38 -9.63
CA LYS A 172 -48.89 -9.85 -10.14
C LYS A 172 -48.04 -8.71 -10.73
N ALA A 173 -48.66 -7.84 -11.55
CA ALA A 173 -47.94 -6.70 -12.12
C ALA A 173 -47.44 -5.72 -11.05
N GLU A 174 -48.18 -5.57 -9.94
CA GLU A 174 -47.78 -4.73 -8.80
C GLU A 174 -46.61 -5.35 -8.02
N GLU A 175 -46.64 -6.66 -7.78
CA GLU A 175 -45.51 -7.42 -7.19
C GLU A 175 -44.24 -7.32 -8.06
N ASP A 176 -44.38 -7.49 -9.38
CA ASP A 176 -43.28 -7.37 -10.34
C ASP A 176 -42.68 -5.95 -10.33
N LEU A 177 -43.53 -4.91 -10.23
CA LEU A 177 -43.10 -3.52 -10.13
C LEU A 177 -42.32 -3.24 -8.83
N ASP A 178 -42.81 -3.75 -7.70
CA ASP A 178 -42.14 -3.60 -6.41
C ASP A 178 -40.79 -4.32 -6.37
N SER A 179 -40.72 -5.53 -6.96
CA SER A 179 -39.46 -6.27 -7.14
C SER A 179 -38.45 -5.46 -7.96
N LEU A 180 -38.88 -4.95 -9.13
CA LEU A 180 -38.04 -4.11 -9.99
C LEU A 180 -37.53 -2.85 -9.29
N LYS A 181 -38.37 -2.22 -8.46
CA LYS A 181 -38.02 -1.03 -7.68
C LYS A 181 -36.96 -1.35 -6.61
N ILE A 182 -37.03 -2.52 -5.98
CA ILE A 182 -36.01 -3.00 -5.03
C ILE A 182 -34.69 -3.25 -5.76
N ASP A 183 -34.73 -3.96 -6.89
CA ASP A 183 -33.54 -4.26 -7.69
C ASP A 183 -32.86 -2.98 -8.20
N TYR A 184 -33.65 -2.01 -8.68
CA TYR A 184 -33.14 -0.70 -9.09
C TYR A 184 -32.44 0.04 -7.94
N LYS A 185 -33.05 0.07 -6.73
CA LYS A 185 -32.40 0.68 -5.56
C LYS A 185 -31.10 -0.02 -5.20
N LYS A 186 -31.07 -1.36 -5.27
CA LYS A 186 -29.88 -2.17 -5.00
C LYS A 186 -28.77 -1.88 -6.02
N LEU A 187 -29.11 -1.76 -7.30
CA LEU A 187 -28.19 -1.35 -8.37
C LEU A 187 -27.59 0.03 -8.08
N CYS A 188 -28.43 1.02 -7.75
CA CYS A 188 -27.96 2.38 -7.44
C CYS A 188 -27.02 2.40 -6.22
N LEU A 189 -27.32 1.61 -5.18
CA LEU A 189 -26.45 1.47 -4.02
C LEU A 189 -25.11 0.83 -4.40
N SER A 190 -25.12 -0.28 -5.16
CA SER A 190 -23.92 -0.94 -5.65
C SER A 190 -23.03 -0.03 -6.51
N MET A 191 -23.63 0.79 -7.39
CA MET A 191 -22.89 1.77 -8.18
C MET A 191 -22.22 2.85 -7.33
N ARG A 192 -22.87 3.30 -6.24
CA ARG A 192 -22.25 4.25 -5.28
C ARG A 192 -21.10 3.59 -4.52
N THR A 193 -21.29 2.36 -4.03
CA THR A 193 -20.25 1.62 -3.28
C THR A 193 -19.04 1.27 -4.14
N ALA A 194 -19.24 0.90 -5.40
CA ALA A 194 -18.16 0.60 -6.35
C ALA A 194 -17.40 1.86 -6.83
N GLY A 195 -17.76 3.06 -6.36
CA GLY A 195 -17.14 4.30 -6.79
C GLY A 195 -17.48 4.70 -8.25
N LEU A 196 -18.40 3.98 -8.90
CA LEU A 196 -18.93 4.31 -10.23
C LEU A 196 -19.92 5.48 -10.19
N GLY A 197 -20.38 5.87 -9.00
CA GLY A 197 -21.18 7.07 -8.76
C GLY A 197 -20.40 8.39 -8.83
N LYS A 198 -19.15 8.37 -9.31
CA LYS A 198 -18.38 9.60 -9.56
C LYS A 198 -19.06 10.42 -10.65
N THR A 199 -19.21 11.72 -10.41
CA THR A 199 -19.76 12.66 -11.39
C THR A 199 -18.76 12.89 -12.53
N LEU A 200 -19.23 13.23 -13.73
CA LEU A 200 -18.36 13.53 -14.89
C LEU A 200 -17.29 14.58 -14.55
N GLU A 201 -17.63 15.60 -13.76
CA GLU A 201 -16.71 16.63 -13.26
C GLU A 201 -15.56 16.05 -12.41
N GLN A 202 -15.83 15.06 -11.56
CA GLN A 202 -14.79 14.42 -10.75
C GLN A 202 -13.80 13.65 -11.63
N TRP A 203 -14.29 12.94 -12.65
CA TRP A 203 -13.44 12.28 -13.64
C TRP A 203 -12.61 13.27 -14.44
N ARG A 204 -13.19 14.40 -14.85
CA ARG A 204 -12.45 15.48 -15.54
C ARG A 204 -11.34 16.04 -14.67
N GLN A 205 -11.61 16.23 -13.38
CA GLN A 205 -10.64 16.74 -12.43
C GLN A 205 -9.50 15.73 -12.18
N GLU A 206 -9.81 14.44 -11.98
CA GLU A 206 -8.79 13.38 -11.82
C GLU A 206 -7.91 13.23 -13.07
N ILE A 207 -8.50 13.26 -14.27
CA ILE A 207 -7.74 13.23 -15.52
C ILE A 207 -6.81 14.45 -15.63
N LYS A 208 -7.27 15.63 -15.21
CA LYS A 208 -6.46 16.85 -15.22
C LYS A 208 -5.30 16.74 -14.21
N GLU A 209 -5.55 16.24 -13.01
CA GLU A 209 -4.53 16.01 -12.00
C GLU A 209 -3.50 14.99 -12.46
N GLU A 210 -3.92 13.84 -12.99
CA GLU A 210 -2.99 12.85 -13.52
C GLU A 210 -2.22 13.37 -14.72
N LYS A 211 -2.84 14.16 -15.60
CA LYS A 211 -2.11 14.83 -16.69
C LYS A 211 -1.05 15.79 -16.16
N THR A 212 -1.33 16.54 -15.08
CA THR A 212 -0.30 17.39 -14.46
C THR A 212 0.82 16.59 -13.82
N LYS A 213 0.52 15.47 -13.16
CA LYS A 213 1.53 14.56 -12.59
C LYS A 213 2.38 13.93 -13.69
N ALA A 214 1.77 13.45 -14.76
CA ALA A 214 2.47 12.90 -15.93
C ALA A 214 3.44 13.93 -16.52
N ASN A 215 3.00 15.18 -16.70
CA ASN A 215 3.87 16.25 -17.18
C ASN A 215 5.03 16.56 -16.20
N GLN A 216 4.80 16.47 -14.89
CA GLN A 216 5.86 16.63 -13.90
C GLN A 216 6.89 15.50 -13.99
N TRP A 217 6.43 14.26 -14.17
CA TRP A 217 7.32 13.10 -14.35
C TRP A 217 8.10 13.19 -15.65
N GLU A 218 7.47 13.62 -16.74
CA GLU A 218 8.14 13.87 -18.01
C GLU A 218 9.27 14.89 -17.85
N LYS A 219 9.01 16.01 -17.15
CA LYS A 219 10.05 17.01 -16.89
C LYS A 219 11.22 16.45 -16.08
N LYS A 220 10.94 15.67 -15.03
CA LYS A 220 11.99 15.00 -14.23
C LYS A 220 12.80 14.01 -15.07
N PHE A 221 12.14 13.30 -15.98
CA PHE A 221 12.79 12.37 -16.89
C PHE A 221 13.75 13.11 -17.84
N GLN A 222 13.31 14.21 -18.45
CA GLN A 222 14.16 15.07 -19.28
C GLN A 222 15.35 15.65 -18.49
N ASP A 223 15.13 16.13 -17.26
CA ASP A 223 16.20 16.63 -16.39
C ASP A 223 17.22 15.52 -16.03
N ALA A 224 16.74 14.29 -15.79
CA ALA A 224 17.61 13.15 -15.52
C ALA A 224 18.43 12.76 -16.75
N GLN A 225 17.81 12.74 -17.93
CA GLN A 225 18.49 12.47 -19.20
C GLN A 225 19.57 13.53 -19.50
N ALA A 226 19.29 14.81 -19.26
CA ALA A 226 20.30 15.87 -19.43
C ALA A 226 21.50 15.70 -18.49
N ARG A 227 21.29 15.24 -17.25
CA ARG A 227 22.36 14.92 -16.31
C ARG A 227 23.17 13.71 -16.75
N GLU A 228 22.51 12.66 -17.23
CA GLU A 228 23.17 11.47 -17.77
C GLU A 228 24.10 11.84 -18.94
N SER A 229 23.60 12.61 -19.91
CA SER A 229 24.42 13.11 -21.02
C SER A 229 25.59 13.99 -20.55
N ALA A 230 25.42 14.77 -19.48
CA ALA A 230 26.52 15.54 -18.88
C ALA A 230 27.56 14.63 -18.23
N PHE A 231 27.14 13.57 -17.53
CA PHE A 231 28.03 12.57 -16.95
C PHE A 231 28.79 11.80 -18.01
N GLU A 232 28.16 11.38 -19.10
CA GLU A 232 28.84 10.71 -20.22
C GLU A 232 29.94 11.59 -20.83
N LYS A 233 29.68 12.89 -21.03
CA LYS A 233 30.71 13.84 -21.49
C LYS A 233 31.87 13.92 -20.51
N SER A 234 31.59 14.06 -19.21
CA SER A 234 32.65 14.10 -18.19
C SER A 234 33.45 12.80 -18.13
N LEU A 235 32.82 11.65 -18.35
CA LEU A 235 33.47 10.36 -18.37
C LEU A 235 34.43 10.24 -19.57
N LEU A 236 33.99 10.67 -20.75
CA LEU A 236 34.85 10.73 -21.94
C LEU A 236 36.03 11.69 -21.75
N GLU A 237 35.82 12.83 -21.10
CA GLU A 237 36.89 13.76 -20.77
C GLU A 237 37.92 13.11 -19.82
N CYS A 238 37.46 12.45 -18.75
CA CYS A 238 38.31 11.69 -17.84
C CYS A 238 39.10 10.58 -18.55
N GLN A 239 38.46 9.84 -19.46
CA GLN A 239 39.12 8.78 -20.24
C GLN A 239 40.22 9.35 -21.14
N ASN A 240 39.97 10.50 -21.78
CA ASN A 240 40.96 11.19 -22.59
C ASN A 240 42.13 11.70 -21.74
N GLU A 241 41.85 12.25 -20.56
CA GLU A 241 42.90 12.67 -19.62
C GLU A 241 43.73 11.49 -19.11
N GLU A 242 43.09 10.38 -18.77
CA GLU A 242 43.77 9.15 -18.36
C GLU A 242 44.71 8.63 -19.47
N ALA A 243 44.25 8.62 -20.72
CA ALA A 243 45.08 8.25 -21.86
C ALA A 243 46.29 9.18 -22.02
N ARG A 244 46.10 10.50 -21.87
CA ARG A 244 47.20 11.49 -21.88
C ARG A 244 48.17 11.32 -20.72
N LEU A 245 47.68 10.94 -19.53
CA LEU A 245 48.54 10.69 -18.38
C LEU A 245 49.34 9.40 -18.57
N LYS A 246 48.74 8.33 -19.10
CA LYS A 246 49.43 7.08 -19.44
C LYS A 246 50.59 7.30 -20.41
N THR A 247 50.40 8.13 -21.45
CA THR A 247 51.49 8.44 -22.38
C THR A 247 52.63 9.22 -21.72
N ARG A 248 52.31 10.21 -20.86
CA ARG A 248 53.31 10.96 -20.09
C ARG A 248 54.09 10.07 -19.11
N VAL A 249 53.41 9.16 -18.42
CA VAL A 249 54.08 8.20 -17.52
C VAL A 249 55.06 7.34 -18.31
N ALA A 250 54.64 6.79 -19.45
CA ALA A 250 55.52 5.98 -20.31
C ALA A 250 56.74 6.77 -20.83
N GLU A 251 56.58 8.07 -21.12
CA GLU A 251 57.70 8.94 -21.51
C GLU A 251 58.67 9.18 -20.34
N LEU A 252 58.15 9.48 -19.15
CA LEU A 252 58.94 9.67 -17.94
C LEU A 252 59.71 8.40 -17.56
N GLU A 253 59.08 7.22 -17.63
CA GLU A 253 59.73 5.93 -17.39
C GLU A 253 60.92 5.69 -18.33
N ARG A 254 60.74 5.97 -19.64
CA ARG A 254 61.84 5.90 -20.61
C ARG A 254 62.97 6.86 -20.27
N SER A 255 62.65 8.11 -19.92
CA SER A 255 63.64 9.12 -19.56
C SER A 255 64.44 8.73 -18.32
N LEU A 256 63.76 8.20 -17.29
CA LEU A 256 64.35 7.75 -16.05
C LEU A 256 65.25 6.53 -16.27
N HIS A 257 64.82 5.58 -17.10
CA HIS A 257 65.64 4.45 -17.50
C HIS A 257 66.92 4.91 -18.23
N LEU A 258 66.81 5.85 -19.16
CA LEU A 258 67.96 6.40 -19.88
C LEU A 258 68.93 7.12 -18.93
N TYR A 259 68.41 7.92 -17.99
CA TYR A 259 69.22 8.62 -17.00
C TYR A 259 69.98 7.64 -16.10
N ARG A 260 69.28 6.64 -15.55
CA ARG A 260 69.91 5.59 -14.72
C ARG A 260 70.99 4.84 -15.49
N SER A 261 70.71 4.43 -16.72
CA SER A 261 71.69 3.75 -17.58
C SER A 261 72.93 4.63 -17.83
N ARG A 262 72.76 5.90 -18.17
CA ARG A 262 73.88 6.84 -18.35
C ARG A 262 74.70 7.01 -17.07
N ASN A 263 74.02 7.18 -15.93
CA ASN A 263 74.70 7.34 -14.65
C ASN A 263 75.52 6.10 -14.30
N SER A 264 74.96 4.90 -14.48
CA SER A 264 75.69 3.64 -14.27
C SER A 264 76.89 3.50 -15.21
N VAL A 265 76.77 3.91 -16.49
CA VAL A 265 77.90 3.90 -17.42
C VAL A 265 79.01 4.87 -16.99
N ILE A 266 78.65 6.07 -16.50
CA ILE A 266 79.62 7.05 -15.99
C ILE A 266 80.35 6.52 -14.76
N GLU A 267 79.61 5.96 -13.80
CA GLU A 267 80.18 5.35 -12.59
C GLU A 267 81.12 4.18 -12.92
N LEU A 268 80.72 3.28 -13.83
CA LEU A 268 81.55 2.18 -14.30
C LEU A 268 82.81 2.66 -15.04
N LYS A 269 82.70 3.73 -15.83
CA LYS A 269 83.86 4.31 -16.53
C LYS A 269 84.85 4.93 -15.53
N ALA A 270 84.36 5.60 -14.49
CA ALA A 270 85.18 6.16 -13.43
C ALA A 270 85.89 5.06 -12.61
N SER A 271 85.19 3.97 -12.28
CA SER A 271 85.79 2.84 -11.56
C SER A 271 86.84 2.12 -12.41
N LEU A 272 86.58 1.93 -13.70
CA LEU A 272 87.55 1.34 -14.64
C LEU A 272 88.82 2.19 -14.76
N SER A 273 88.69 3.51 -14.88
CA SER A 273 89.84 4.42 -14.87
C SER A 273 90.67 4.30 -13.60
N LYS A 274 90.02 4.11 -12.44
CA LYS A 274 90.70 3.94 -11.16
C LYS A 274 91.42 2.58 -11.07
N ILE A 275 90.84 1.53 -11.64
CA ILE A 275 91.50 0.21 -11.75
C ILE A 275 92.76 0.31 -12.63
N GLU A 276 92.68 1.00 -13.76
CA GLU A 276 93.83 1.20 -14.66
C GLU A 276 94.97 1.96 -13.95
N GLU A 277 94.64 3.00 -13.18
CA GLU A 277 95.61 3.74 -12.36
C GLU A 277 96.27 2.85 -11.30
N LEU A 278 95.48 2.06 -10.56
CA LEU A 278 96.00 1.13 -9.57
C LEU A 278 96.89 0.05 -10.22
N LYS A 279 96.51 -0.46 -11.39
CA LYS A 279 97.30 -1.42 -12.16
C LYS A 279 98.66 -0.83 -12.55
N LYS A 280 98.70 0.43 -12.98
CA LYS A 280 99.97 1.13 -13.26
C LYS A 280 100.85 1.23 -12.01
N ARG A 281 100.27 1.62 -10.87
CA ARG A 281 101.00 1.69 -9.59
C ARG A 281 101.52 0.33 -9.13
N ILE A 282 100.75 -0.73 -9.33
CA ILE A 282 101.21 -2.10 -9.04
C ILE A 282 102.41 -2.45 -9.91
N GLY A 283 102.38 -2.15 -11.22
CA GLY A 283 103.53 -2.35 -12.10
C GLY A 283 104.78 -1.57 -11.65
N GLU A 284 104.62 -0.30 -11.28
CA GLU A 284 105.73 0.51 -10.73
C GLU A 284 106.30 -0.12 -9.45
N LEU A 285 105.43 -0.61 -8.54
CA LEU A 285 105.86 -1.30 -7.32
C LEU A 285 106.55 -2.64 -7.62
N GLU A 286 106.05 -3.42 -8.58
CA GLU A 286 106.68 -4.67 -9.03
C GLU A 286 108.09 -4.42 -9.58
N ASP A 287 108.29 -3.37 -10.39
CA ASP A 287 109.60 -2.98 -10.88
C ASP A 287 110.54 -2.59 -9.72
N THR A 288 110.04 -1.81 -8.73
CA THR A 288 110.85 -1.48 -7.55
C THR A 288 111.19 -2.70 -6.69
N LEU A 289 110.26 -3.63 -6.55
CA LEU A 289 110.47 -4.88 -5.82
C LEU A 289 111.52 -5.73 -6.52
N GLN A 290 111.44 -5.88 -7.84
CA GLN A 290 112.41 -6.61 -8.63
C GLN A 290 113.81 -5.99 -8.54
N ASN A 291 113.90 -4.65 -8.58
CA ASN A 291 115.16 -3.94 -8.35
C ASN A 291 115.71 -4.19 -6.95
N SER A 292 114.86 -4.10 -5.91
CA SER A 292 115.28 -4.38 -4.52
C SER A 292 115.77 -5.82 -4.36
N LYS A 293 115.14 -6.78 -5.03
CA LYS A 293 115.55 -8.19 -5.04
C LYS A 293 116.94 -8.37 -5.65
N LEU A 294 117.23 -7.73 -6.78
CA LEU A 294 118.57 -7.75 -7.40
C LEU A 294 119.63 -7.14 -6.46
N TRP A 295 119.30 -6.06 -5.75
CA TRP A 295 120.19 -5.47 -4.75
C TRP A 295 120.49 -6.41 -3.59
N VAL A 296 119.48 -7.13 -3.10
CA VAL A 296 119.65 -8.15 -2.05
C VAL A 296 120.56 -9.27 -2.54
N GLU A 297 120.31 -9.84 -3.72
CA GLU A 297 121.16 -10.90 -4.31
C GLU A 297 122.62 -10.45 -4.48
N LEU A 298 122.84 -9.18 -4.86
CA LEU A 298 124.18 -8.60 -4.98
C LEU A 298 124.87 -8.48 -3.61
N LEU A 299 124.14 -8.01 -2.58
CA LEU A 299 124.65 -7.89 -1.23
C LEU A 299 124.96 -9.25 -0.61
N GLU A 300 124.12 -10.26 -0.85
CA GLU A 300 124.34 -11.64 -0.42
C GLU A 300 125.65 -12.19 -1.00
N ARG A 301 125.88 -12.06 -2.32
CA ARG A 301 127.16 -12.46 -2.94
C ARG A 301 128.36 -11.73 -2.34
N ARG A 302 128.23 -10.43 -2.07
CA ARG A 302 129.32 -9.65 -1.46
C ARG A 302 129.61 -10.11 -0.03
N ASN A 303 128.57 -10.46 0.71
CA ASN A 303 128.70 -10.98 2.07
C ASN A 303 129.40 -12.35 2.08
N GLU A 304 129.01 -13.25 1.17
CA GLU A 304 129.69 -14.54 0.98
C GLU A 304 131.18 -14.35 0.68
N GLN A 305 131.54 -13.45 -0.24
CA GLN A 305 132.94 -13.11 -0.53
C GLN A 305 133.69 -12.57 0.69
N CYS A 306 133.05 -11.70 1.47
CA CYS A 306 133.65 -11.15 2.69
C CYS A 306 133.89 -12.25 3.73
N GLN A 307 132.94 -13.17 3.88
CA GLN A 307 133.06 -14.32 4.77
C GLN A 307 134.21 -15.24 4.35
N GLU A 308 134.38 -15.52 3.06
CA GLU A 308 135.54 -16.26 2.55
C GLU A 308 136.87 -15.55 2.84
N GLN A 309 136.94 -14.22 2.65
CA GLN A 309 138.14 -13.45 2.98
C GLN A 309 138.45 -13.50 4.48
N LEU A 310 137.43 -13.37 5.33
CA LEU A 310 137.59 -13.51 6.78
C LEU A 310 138.13 -14.89 7.14
N HIS A 311 137.62 -15.98 6.55
CA HIS A 311 138.15 -17.32 6.77
C HIS A 311 139.61 -17.48 6.32
N ARG A 312 140.02 -16.84 5.22
CA ARG A 312 141.43 -16.80 4.79
C ARG A 312 142.30 -16.07 5.81
N PHE A 313 141.89 -14.87 6.25
CA PHE A 313 142.65 -14.10 7.24
C PHE A 313 142.74 -14.83 8.58
N GLN A 314 141.65 -15.43 9.05
CA GLN A 314 141.66 -16.26 10.26
C GLN A 314 142.65 -17.43 10.13
N SER A 315 142.74 -18.06 8.96
CA SER A 315 143.70 -19.14 8.71
C SER A 315 145.14 -18.64 8.73
N GLN A 316 145.42 -17.49 8.11
CA GLN A 316 146.74 -16.86 8.18
C GLN A 316 147.15 -16.48 9.60
N ILE A 317 146.21 -15.96 10.40
CA ILE A 317 146.47 -15.64 11.80
C ILE A 317 146.81 -16.92 12.56
N ARG A 318 146.03 -18.00 12.39
CA ARG A 318 146.29 -19.28 13.03
C ARG A 318 147.67 -19.86 12.65
N ASP A 319 148.08 -19.75 11.39
CA ASP A 319 149.41 -20.18 10.94
C ASP A 319 150.53 -19.34 11.59
N ARG A 320 150.34 -18.01 11.65
CA ARG A 320 151.29 -17.10 12.32
C ARG A 320 151.36 -17.38 13.82
N ASP A 321 150.24 -17.64 14.48
CA ASP A 321 150.18 -18.00 15.89
C ASP A 321 150.87 -19.34 16.15
N TYR A 322 150.74 -20.32 15.25
CA TYR A 322 151.48 -21.58 15.32
C TYR A 322 153.00 -21.36 15.20
N ILE A 323 153.44 -20.54 14.23
CA ILE A 323 154.86 -20.19 14.06
C ILE A 323 155.39 -19.42 15.28
N MET A 324 154.63 -18.44 15.78
CA MET A 324 154.98 -17.66 16.97
C MET A 324 155.06 -18.58 18.19
N GLY A 325 154.08 -19.47 18.38
CA GLY A 325 154.09 -20.48 19.43
C GLY A 325 155.34 -21.35 19.39
N LYS A 326 155.75 -21.81 18.19
CA LYS A 326 157.00 -22.57 17.99
C LYS A 326 158.26 -21.75 18.29
N ALA A 327 158.28 -20.48 17.89
CA ALA A 327 159.40 -19.59 18.22
C ALA A 327 159.50 -19.36 19.73
N VAL A 328 158.36 -19.17 20.42
CA VAL A 328 158.30 -19.04 21.88
C VAL A 328 158.80 -20.32 22.57
N THR A 329 158.40 -21.52 22.11
CA THR A 329 158.91 -22.77 22.69
C THR A 329 160.42 -22.90 22.47
N GLN A 330 160.94 -22.54 21.29
CA GLN A 330 162.39 -22.52 21.03
C GLN A 330 163.14 -21.52 21.92
N VAL A 331 162.63 -20.30 22.09
CA VAL A 331 163.21 -19.31 23.01
C VAL A 331 163.23 -19.84 24.44
N ARG A 332 162.15 -20.50 24.87
CA ARG A 332 162.06 -21.13 26.18
C ARG A 332 163.07 -22.27 26.34
N GLU A 333 163.28 -23.11 25.33
CA GLU A 333 164.32 -24.14 25.34
C GLU A 333 165.73 -23.55 25.45
N VAL A 334 166.05 -22.52 24.65
CA VAL A 334 167.34 -21.82 24.69
C VAL A 334 167.58 -21.21 26.08
N ALA A 335 166.56 -20.55 26.63
CA ALA A 335 166.67 -19.95 27.94
C ALA A 335 166.80 -20.99 29.06
N ASN A 336 166.12 -22.15 28.95
CA ASN A 336 166.32 -23.29 29.86
C ASN A 336 167.75 -23.85 29.79
N HIS A 337 168.31 -23.98 28.58
CA HIS A 337 169.71 -24.37 28.37
C HIS A 337 170.69 -23.37 28.99
N LEU A 338 170.46 -22.06 28.82
CA LEU A 338 171.25 -21.01 29.47
C LEU A 338 171.17 -21.13 31.00
N GLN A 339 169.99 -21.43 31.54
CA GLN A 339 169.79 -21.60 32.97
C GLN A 339 170.55 -22.83 33.51
N ASN A 340 170.56 -23.95 32.77
CA ASN A 340 171.39 -25.12 33.09
C ASN A 340 172.90 -24.81 33.02
N LEU A 341 173.35 -24.09 31.99
CA LEU A 341 174.74 -23.63 31.87
C LEU A 341 175.15 -22.72 33.03
N VAL A 342 174.24 -21.85 33.51
CA VAL A 342 174.47 -21.04 34.72
C VAL A 342 174.65 -21.91 35.95
N VAL A 343 173.84 -22.95 36.12
CA VAL A 343 173.98 -23.91 37.24
C VAL A 343 175.33 -24.62 37.15
N GLN A 344 175.72 -25.13 35.98
CA GLN A 344 177.04 -25.73 35.76
C GLN A 344 178.19 -24.73 36.01
N ALA A 345 178.05 -23.49 35.56
CA ALA A 345 179.02 -22.43 35.77
C ALA A 345 179.12 -22.05 37.26
N ASN A 346 178.02 -22.07 38.03
CA ASN A 346 178.05 -21.86 39.48
C ASN A 346 178.78 -23.00 40.20
N VAL A 347 178.60 -24.25 39.77
CA VAL A 347 179.35 -25.41 40.30
C VAL A 347 180.85 -25.28 40.01
N LEU A 348 181.22 -24.80 38.82
CA LEU A 348 182.63 -24.51 38.48
C LEU A 348 183.18 -23.28 39.23
N SER A 349 182.36 -22.25 39.46
CA SER A 349 182.71 -21.04 40.24
C SER A 349 183.08 -21.39 41.68
N LEU A 350 182.33 -22.28 42.32
CA LEU A 350 182.60 -22.78 43.67
C LEU A 350 183.89 -23.62 43.76
N LYS A 351 184.39 -24.12 42.63
CA LYS A 351 185.59 -24.98 42.58
C LYS A 351 186.90 -24.21 42.39
N TYR A 352 186.86 -22.93 42.02
CA TYR A 352 188.04 -22.16 41.58
C TYR A 352 188.21 -20.77 42.20
N GLU A 353 187.48 -20.45 43.27
CA GLU A 353 187.66 -19.19 44.02
C GLU A 353 188.75 -19.30 45.11
N SER A 354 189.99 -19.60 44.68
CA SER A 354 191.22 -19.30 45.46
C SER A 354 192.50 -19.47 44.62
N GLU A 355 193.19 -18.33 44.39
CA GLU A 355 194.66 -18.18 44.17
C GLU A 355 195.32 -18.38 42.76
N SER A 356 194.80 -17.81 41.65
CA SER A 356 195.65 -17.56 40.45
C SER A 356 195.09 -16.54 39.44
N SER A 357 195.96 -15.88 38.67
CA SER A 357 195.61 -14.88 37.63
C SER A 357 194.65 -15.39 36.56
N ARG A 358 194.62 -16.70 36.31
CA ARG A 358 193.71 -17.38 35.37
C ARG A 358 192.26 -17.51 35.89
N GLY A 359 192.05 -17.41 37.21
CA GLY A 359 190.71 -17.43 37.82
C GLY A 359 189.90 -16.13 37.60
N ARG A 360 190.58 -15.00 37.33
CA ARG A 360 189.91 -13.70 37.10
C ARG A 360 189.16 -13.63 35.77
N GLU A 361 189.69 -14.22 34.69
CA GLU A 361 188.99 -14.29 33.39
C GLU A 361 187.76 -15.20 33.43
N LEU A 362 187.85 -16.32 34.14
CA LEU A 362 186.74 -17.25 34.35
C LEU A 362 185.63 -16.61 35.18
N ALA A 363 185.97 -15.91 36.26
CA ALA A 363 185.01 -15.13 37.04
C ALA A 363 184.33 -14.01 36.22
N TRP A 364 185.05 -13.39 35.27
CA TRP A 364 184.50 -12.38 34.37
C TRP A 364 183.48 -12.97 33.38
N LEU A 365 183.79 -14.13 32.78
CA LEU A 365 182.85 -14.84 31.90
C LEU A 365 181.59 -15.31 32.66
N ILE A 366 181.76 -15.84 33.88
CA ILE A 366 180.64 -16.28 34.73
C ILE A 366 179.72 -15.10 35.09
N ARG A 367 180.28 -13.92 35.40
CA ARG A 367 179.48 -12.71 35.60
C ARG A 367 178.70 -12.33 34.34
N ARG A 368 179.29 -12.46 33.14
CA ARG A 368 178.61 -12.15 31.88
C ARG A 368 177.44 -13.10 31.61
N VAL A 369 177.61 -14.40 31.87
CA VAL A 369 176.55 -15.41 31.74
C VAL A 369 175.43 -15.16 32.76
N LYS A 370 175.75 -14.78 34.01
CA LYS A 370 174.76 -14.36 35.01
C LYS A 370 173.96 -13.13 34.57
N THR A 371 174.62 -12.12 34.00
CA THR A 371 173.92 -10.92 33.51
C THR A 371 172.97 -11.25 32.36
N LEU A 372 173.35 -12.15 31.47
CA LEU A 372 172.48 -12.61 30.38
C LEU A 372 171.28 -13.41 30.91
N SER A 373 171.48 -14.26 31.93
CA SER A 373 170.38 -15.01 32.57
C SER A 373 169.35 -14.11 33.25
N ILE A 374 169.79 -13.04 33.94
CA ILE A 374 168.87 -12.06 34.54
C ILE A 374 168.08 -11.32 33.46
N LYS A 375 168.70 -11.00 32.32
CA LYS A 375 168.00 -10.39 31.18
C LYS A 375 167.04 -11.34 30.47
N ALA A 376 167.27 -12.65 30.52
CA ALA A 376 166.39 -13.66 29.91
C ALA A 376 165.15 -14.01 30.76
N LYS A 377 165.17 -13.70 32.07
CA LYS A 377 164.09 -14.03 33.03
C LYS A 377 162.67 -13.51 32.69
N PRO A 378 162.49 -12.34 32.05
CA PRO A 378 161.17 -11.86 31.62
C PRO A 378 160.58 -12.64 30.42
N TYR A 379 161.37 -13.50 29.77
CA TYR A 379 161.01 -14.21 28.54
C TYR A 379 160.83 -15.73 28.74
N MET A 380 160.81 -16.17 30.00
CA MET A 380 160.45 -17.52 30.48
C MET A 380 158.96 -17.55 30.82
#